data_AF-A0A2M9MY47-F1
#
_entry.id   AF-A0A2M9MY47-F1
#
_cell.length_a   1.000
_cell.length_b   1.000
_cell.length_c   1.000
_cell.angle_alpha   90.00
_cell.angle_beta   90.00
_cell.angle_gamma   90.00
#
_symmetry.space_group_name_H-M   'P 1'
#
loop_
_entity.id
_entity.type
_entity.pdbx_description
1 polymer ?
#
loop_
_entity_poly.entity_id
_entity_poly.type
_entity_poly.pdbx_seq_one_letter_code
_entity_poly.pdbx_strand_id
1 'polypeptide(L)'
;METRVEKYKKRKKELQKQILGIPRMLFFLIISLFAYMISILLWAKSLSGTVYYDLLDTIITINLMAVGLFMGLCYMNLKFFIVLVKSLLKIMFTVWIVIIVQFSSMEQLEQNVWIILSAFFFVYLEVLIDINDCLFQVKDDFKVPKFKFLTSTFLKDNSISISILFLSIINGVLSFFIIDVLDTIKAF
;
A
#
# COMPACT_ATOMS: atom_id res chain seq x y z
N MET A 1 -8.46 -20.40 -41.31
CA MET A 1 -7.15 -20.94 -40.91
C MET A 1 -6.16 -19.77 -40.89
N GLU A 2 -5.65 -19.37 -39.72
CA GLU A 2 -4.57 -18.36 -39.66
C GLU A 2 -3.28 -18.91 -40.27
N THR A 3 -2.60 -18.11 -41.09
CA THR A 3 -1.34 -18.49 -41.71
C THR A 3 -0.19 -18.49 -40.70
N ARG A 4 0.85 -19.32 -40.92
CA ARG A 4 2.04 -19.38 -40.04
C ARG A 4 2.72 -18.02 -39.86
N VAL A 5 2.64 -17.16 -40.88
CA VAL A 5 3.18 -15.78 -40.88
C VAL A 5 2.37 -14.84 -39.96
N GLU A 6 1.05 -14.97 -39.93
CA GLU A 6 0.17 -14.20 -39.03
C GLU A 6 0.38 -14.57 -37.56
N LYS A 7 0.52 -15.88 -37.26
CA LYS A 7 0.87 -16.35 -35.90
C LYS A 7 2.21 -15.80 -35.43
N TYR A 8 3.22 -15.75 -36.30
CA TYR A 8 4.54 -15.22 -35.94
C TYR A 8 4.51 -13.70 -35.72
N LYS A 9 3.81 -12.94 -36.58
CA LYS A 9 3.60 -11.49 -36.41
C LYS A 9 2.84 -11.16 -35.13
N LYS A 10 1.81 -11.92 -34.75
CA LYS A 10 1.07 -11.76 -33.48
C LYS A 10 1.99 -11.97 -32.27
N ARG A 11 2.72 -13.10 -32.21
CA ARG A 11 3.66 -13.39 -31.12
C ARG A 11 4.76 -12.32 -30.98
N LYS A 12 5.32 -11.84 -32.09
CA LYS A 12 6.34 -10.77 -32.06
C LYS A 12 5.78 -9.45 -31.52
N LYS A 13 4.54 -9.08 -31.89
CA LYS A 13 3.86 -7.90 -31.33
C LYS A 13 3.54 -8.05 -29.84
N GLU A 14 3.14 -9.24 -29.40
CA GLU A 14 2.88 -9.52 -27.97
C GLU A 14 4.17 -9.45 -27.14
N LEU A 15 5.26 -10.05 -27.63
CA LEU A 15 6.59 -9.95 -27.00
C LEU A 15 7.09 -8.51 -26.94
N GLN A 16 6.95 -7.73 -28.02
CA GLN A 16 7.31 -6.31 -28.02
C GLN A 16 6.47 -5.49 -27.02
N LYS A 17 5.17 -5.79 -26.89
CA LYS A 17 4.31 -5.17 -25.87
C LYS A 17 4.76 -5.52 -24.45
N GLN A 18 5.15 -6.76 -24.19
CA GLN A 18 5.64 -7.18 -22.88
C GLN A 18 7.00 -6.53 -22.54
N ILE A 19 7.94 -6.50 -23.51
CA ILE A 19 9.27 -5.90 -23.34
C ILE A 19 9.19 -4.39 -23.08
N LEU A 20 8.25 -3.66 -23.71
CA LEU A 20 8.02 -2.25 -23.41
C LEU A 20 7.14 -2.00 -22.18
N GLY A 21 6.27 -2.96 -21.81
CA GLY A 21 5.35 -2.83 -20.68
C GLY A 21 6.05 -2.89 -19.32
N ILE A 22 6.99 -3.83 -19.15
CA ILE A 22 7.76 -4.02 -17.92
C ILE A 22 8.54 -2.77 -17.49
N PRO A 23 9.38 -2.13 -18.35
CA PRO A 23 10.13 -0.94 -17.94
C PRO A 23 9.22 0.25 -17.63
N ARG A 24 8.05 0.35 -18.28
CA ARG A 24 7.06 1.38 -17.97
C ARG A 24 6.45 1.18 -16.58
N MET A 25 6.08 -0.05 -16.23
CA MET A 25 5.55 -0.39 -14.90
C MET A 25 6.59 -0.12 -13.80
N LEU A 26 7.84 -0.52 -14.02
CA LEU A 26 8.95 -0.24 -13.11
C LEU A 26 9.18 1.27 -12.92
N PHE A 27 9.12 2.05 -14.00
CA PHE A 27 9.25 3.50 -13.92
C PHE A 27 8.16 4.14 -13.04
N PHE A 28 6.89 3.74 -13.21
CA PHE A 28 5.80 4.23 -12.34
C PHE A 28 5.96 3.77 -10.89
N LEU A 29 6.44 2.53 -10.67
CA LEU A 29 6.71 2.03 -9.32
C LEU A 29 7.78 2.88 -8.63
N ILE A 30 8.89 3.20 -9.31
CA ILE A 30 9.95 4.06 -8.78
C ILE A 30 9.40 5.43 -8.39
N ILE A 31 8.59 6.05 -9.24
CA ILE A 31 7.95 7.34 -8.93
C ILE A 31 7.06 7.23 -7.69
N SER A 32 6.25 6.17 -7.60
CA SER A 32 5.37 5.97 -6.44
C SER A 32 6.14 5.76 -5.13
N LEU A 33 7.24 5.00 -5.18
CA LEU A 33 8.12 4.80 -4.03
C LEU A 33 8.81 6.11 -3.65
N PHE A 34 9.24 6.91 -4.62
CA PHE A 34 9.83 8.22 -4.34
C PHE A 34 8.84 9.17 -3.66
N ALA A 35 7.60 9.25 -4.15
CA ALA A 35 6.53 10.02 -3.50
C ALA A 35 6.25 9.51 -2.08
N TYR A 36 6.24 8.19 -1.89
CA TYR A 36 6.07 7.58 -0.58
C TYR A 36 7.22 7.94 0.38
N MET A 37 8.47 7.92 -0.08
CA MET A 37 9.62 8.37 0.73
C MET A 37 9.49 9.84 1.15
N ILE A 38 9.01 10.72 0.25
CA ILE A 38 8.72 12.12 0.61
C ILE A 38 7.66 12.21 1.72
N SER A 39 6.61 11.39 1.67
CA SER A 39 5.58 11.37 2.71
C SER A 39 6.13 10.96 4.08
N ILE A 40 7.07 10.00 4.12
CA ILE A 40 7.76 9.59 5.35
C ILE A 40 8.64 10.74 5.89
N LEU A 41 9.35 11.44 5.01
CA LEU A 41 10.17 12.59 5.42
C LEU A 41 9.32 13.71 6.03
N LEU A 42 8.10 13.93 5.53
CA LEU A 42 7.16 14.88 6.13
C LEU A 42 6.79 14.47 7.56
N TRP A 43 6.52 13.20 7.80
CA TRP A 43 6.26 12.69 9.16
C TRP A 43 7.46 12.88 10.09
N ALA A 44 8.66 12.52 9.61
CA ALA A 44 9.90 12.71 10.36
C ALA A 44 10.14 14.17 10.72
N LYS A 45 9.86 15.08 9.80
CA LYS A 45 9.95 16.51 10.06
C LYS A 45 8.90 16.97 11.08
N SER A 46 7.65 16.54 10.98
CA SER A 46 6.57 16.93 11.89
C SER A 46 6.80 16.44 13.33
N LEU A 47 7.48 15.31 13.51
CA LEU A 47 7.73 14.72 14.83
C LEU A 47 9.13 15.01 15.38
N SER A 48 10.00 15.64 14.59
CA SER A 48 11.35 16.02 15.01
C SER A 48 11.31 16.95 16.23
N GLY A 49 12.08 16.61 17.27
CA GLY A 49 12.11 17.35 18.53
C GLY A 49 10.97 17.00 19.50
N THR A 50 10.14 15.99 19.20
CA THR A 50 9.13 15.45 20.12
C THR A 50 9.60 14.16 20.77
N VAL A 51 9.04 13.82 21.95
CA VAL A 51 9.30 12.54 22.64
C VAL A 51 8.82 11.33 21.81
N TYR A 52 7.94 11.56 20.84
CA TYR A 52 7.40 10.53 19.95
C TYR A 52 8.31 10.21 18.75
N TYR A 53 9.43 10.92 18.59
CA TYR A 53 10.37 10.68 17.50
C TYR A 53 10.96 9.26 17.54
N ASP A 54 11.18 8.70 18.73
CA ASP A 54 11.73 7.33 18.87
C ASP A 54 10.72 6.25 18.43
N LEU A 55 9.42 6.51 18.56
CA LEU A 55 8.37 5.63 18.06
C LEU A 55 8.25 5.67 16.53
N LEU A 56 8.70 6.76 15.91
CA LEU A 56 8.58 6.95 14.47
C LEU A 56 9.38 5.92 13.69
N ASP A 57 10.58 5.55 14.13
CA ASP A 57 11.41 4.54 13.46
C ASP A 57 10.69 3.18 13.38
N THR A 58 10.03 2.80 14.47
CA THR A 58 9.24 1.57 14.54
C THR A 58 8.02 1.65 13.61
N ILE A 59 7.32 2.79 13.59
CA ILE A 59 6.15 3.00 12.72
C ILE A 59 6.56 2.98 11.24
N ILE A 60 7.66 3.65 10.88
CA ILE A 60 8.20 3.66 9.51
C ILE A 60 8.57 2.24 9.08
N THR A 61 9.26 1.50 9.96
CA THR A 61 9.66 0.12 9.70
C THR A 61 8.45 -0.77 9.42
N ILE A 62 7.42 -0.68 10.25
CA ILE A 62 6.15 -1.41 10.08
C ILE A 62 5.46 -1.04 8.77
N ASN A 63 5.43 0.25 8.43
CA ASN A 63 4.80 0.74 7.22
C ASN A 63 5.53 0.24 5.95
N LEU A 64 6.86 0.25 5.97
CA LEU A 64 7.69 -0.33 4.91
C LEU A 64 7.46 -1.83 4.75
N MET A 65 7.34 -2.57 5.85
CA MET A 65 6.99 -4.00 5.81
C MET A 65 5.61 -4.21 5.19
N ALA A 66 4.61 -3.39 5.54
CA ALA A 66 3.27 -3.48 4.97
C ALA A 66 3.28 -3.22 3.46
N VAL A 67 4.00 -2.19 2.99
CA VAL A 67 4.15 -1.88 1.56
C VAL A 67 4.88 -3.01 0.83
N GLY A 68 5.95 -3.56 1.41
CA GLY A 68 6.70 -4.68 0.86
C GLY A 68 5.84 -5.94 0.69
N LEU A 69 5.08 -6.29 1.74
CA LEU A 69 4.19 -7.44 1.74
C LEU A 69 3.02 -7.23 0.75
N PHE A 70 2.44 -6.04 0.70
CA PHE A 70 1.43 -5.66 -0.30
C PHE A 70 1.94 -5.88 -1.73
N MET A 71 3.13 -5.37 -2.07
CA MET A 71 3.72 -5.57 -3.39
C MET A 71 3.87 -7.07 -3.70
N GLY A 72 4.42 -7.84 -2.76
CA GLY A 72 4.59 -9.29 -2.90
C GLY A 72 3.27 -10.03 -3.18
N LEU A 73 2.23 -9.71 -2.42
CA LEU A 73 0.89 -10.30 -2.59
C LEU A 73 0.26 -9.93 -3.93
N CYS A 74 0.31 -8.66 -4.31
CA CYS A 74 -0.37 -8.16 -5.51
C CYS A 74 0.35 -8.57 -6.81
N TYR A 75 1.66 -8.79 -6.79
CA TYR A 75 2.38 -9.35 -7.94
C TYR A 75 1.92 -10.77 -8.31
N MET A 76 1.41 -11.54 -7.34
CA MET A 76 0.86 -12.88 -7.62
C MET A 76 -0.46 -12.80 -8.40
N ASN A 77 -1.15 -11.66 -8.38
CA ASN A 77 -2.38 -11.36 -9.14
C ASN A 77 -3.50 -12.43 -9.03
N LEU A 78 -3.56 -13.14 -7.90
CA LEU A 78 -4.59 -14.14 -7.63
C LEU A 78 -5.66 -13.51 -6.73
N LYS A 79 -6.77 -13.05 -7.33
CA LYS A 79 -7.90 -12.43 -6.59
C LYS A 79 -8.36 -13.28 -5.40
N PHE A 80 -8.43 -14.60 -5.58
CA PHE A 80 -8.76 -15.54 -4.50
C PHE A 80 -7.76 -15.48 -3.34
N PHE A 81 -6.46 -15.39 -3.66
CA PHE A 81 -5.39 -15.31 -2.67
C PHE A 81 -5.44 -13.99 -1.90
N ILE A 82 -5.74 -12.87 -2.58
CA ILE A 82 -5.90 -11.57 -1.91
C ILE A 82 -7.04 -11.60 -0.89
N VAL A 83 -8.21 -12.14 -1.27
CA VAL A 83 -9.35 -12.29 -0.35
C VAL A 83 -9.03 -13.22 0.82
N LEU A 84 -8.34 -14.33 0.55
CA LEU A 84 -7.91 -15.28 1.58
C LEU A 84 -6.93 -14.61 2.56
N VAL A 85 -5.93 -13.89 2.06
CA VAL A 85 -4.95 -13.19 2.88
C VAL A 85 -5.62 -12.09 3.70
N LYS A 86 -6.51 -11.29 3.10
CA LYS A 86 -7.27 -10.27 3.84
C LYS A 86 -8.07 -10.89 5.00
N SER A 87 -8.73 -12.01 4.75
CA SER A 87 -9.52 -12.72 5.77
C SER A 87 -8.65 -13.31 6.87
N LEU A 88 -7.53 -13.93 6.48
CA LEU A 88 -6.56 -14.53 7.39
C LEU A 88 -5.91 -13.47 8.27
N LEU A 89 -5.55 -12.31 7.71
CA LEU A 89 -4.99 -11.18 8.46
C LEU A 89 -5.98 -10.67 9.52
N LYS A 90 -7.28 -10.54 9.20
CA LYS A 90 -8.31 -10.12 10.18
C LYS A 90 -8.47 -11.11 11.33
N ILE A 91 -8.52 -12.40 11.00
CA ILE A 91 -8.64 -13.47 12.01
C ILE A 91 -7.37 -13.50 12.86
N MET A 92 -6.19 -13.45 12.24
CA MET A 92 -4.92 -13.39 12.95
C MET A 92 -4.87 -12.19 13.89
N PHE A 93 -5.15 -10.98 13.41
CA PHE A 93 -5.15 -9.78 14.27
C PHE A 93 -6.08 -9.93 15.48
N THR A 94 -7.30 -10.42 15.26
CA THR A 94 -8.28 -10.62 16.34
C THR A 94 -7.80 -11.64 17.36
N VAL A 95 -7.33 -12.80 16.89
CA VAL A 95 -6.82 -13.88 17.74
C VAL A 95 -5.56 -13.43 18.48
N TRP A 96 -4.66 -12.72 17.81
CA TRP A 96 -3.43 -12.20 18.39
C TRP A 96 -3.70 -11.17 19.49
N ILE A 97 -4.63 -10.23 19.27
CA ILE A 97 -5.05 -9.30 20.32
C ILE A 97 -5.62 -10.07 21.51
N VAL A 98 -6.50 -11.04 21.28
CA VAL A 98 -7.09 -11.82 22.37
C VAL A 98 -6.01 -12.57 23.15
N ILE A 99 -5.03 -13.18 22.48
CA ILE A 99 -3.93 -13.88 23.14
C ILE A 99 -3.07 -12.91 23.95
N ILE A 100 -2.69 -11.78 23.37
CA ILE A 100 -1.91 -10.75 24.05
C ILE A 100 -2.66 -10.25 25.28
N VAL A 101 -3.95 -9.96 25.16
CA VAL A 101 -4.79 -9.45 26.26
C VAL A 101 -4.97 -10.48 27.39
N GLN A 102 -5.22 -11.74 27.05
CA GLN A 102 -5.61 -12.77 28.02
C GLN A 102 -4.43 -13.53 28.65
N PHE A 103 -3.31 -13.68 27.91
CA PHE A 103 -2.23 -14.58 28.31
C PHE A 103 -0.85 -13.93 28.39
N SER A 104 -0.71 -12.66 28.00
CA SER A 104 0.59 -11.99 28.11
C SER A 104 0.92 -11.69 29.58
N SER A 105 2.14 -12.03 29.98
CA SER A 105 2.73 -11.60 31.26
C SER A 105 3.45 -10.25 31.16
N MET A 106 3.35 -9.56 30.01
CA MET A 106 3.96 -8.24 29.81
C MET A 106 3.30 -7.18 30.68
N GLU A 107 4.04 -6.12 30.96
CA GLU A 107 3.45 -4.94 31.58
C GLU A 107 2.39 -4.32 30.64
N GLN A 108 1.34 -3.74 31.24
CA GLN A 108 0.20 -3.21 30.51
C GLN A 108 0.59 -2.14 29.49
N LEU A 109 1.63 -1.37 29.76
CA LEU A 109 2.14 -0.34 28.85
C LEU A 109 2.77 -0.97 27.60
N GLU A 110 3.63 -1.97 27.75
CA GLU A 110 4.24 -2.69 26.64
C GLU A 110 3.19 -3.40 25.78
N GLN A 111 2.20 -4.01 26.45
CA GLN A 111 1.06 -4.65 25.80
C GLN A 111 0.27 -3.67 24.92
N ASN A 112 -0.01 -2.47 25.42
CA ASN A 112 -0.69 -1.43 24.67
C ASN A 112 0.11 -0.98 23.44
N VAL A 113 1.43 -0.78 23.61
CA VAL A 113 2.32 -0.42 22.50
C VAL A 113 2.29 -1.51 21.42
N TRP A 114 2.38 -2.78 21.79
CA TRP A 114 2.30 -3.90 20.84
C TRP A 114 0.97 -3.97 20.10
N ILE A 115 -0.15 -3.77 20.80
CA ILE A 115 -1.47 -3.74 20.18
C ILE A 115 -1.58 -2.60 19.18
N ILE A 116 -1.11 -1.39 19.54
CA ILE A 116 -1.12 -0.22 18.67
C ILE A 116 -0.26 -0.47 17.42
N LEU A 117 0.98 -0.92 17.59
CA LEU A 117 1.90 -1.18 16.48
C LEU A 117 1.36 -2.27 15.53
N SER A 118 0.79 -3.33 16.09
CA SER A 118 0.14 -4.38 15.30
C SER A 118 -1.06 -3.82 14.53
N ALA A 119 -1.93 -3.04 15.19
CA ALA A 119 -3.07 -2.40 14.53
C ALA A 119 -2.62 -1.51 13.37
N PHE A 120 -1.55 -0.72 13.56
CA PHE A 120 -0.94 0.07 12.50
C PHE A 120 -0.57 -0.81 11.29
N PHE A 121 0.15 -1.92 11.49
CA PHE A 121 0.52 -2.83 10.41
C PHE A 121 -0.70 -3.32 9.62
N PHE A 122 -1.70 -3.86 10.31
CA PHE A 122 -2.88 -4.46 9.67
C PHE A 122 -3.72 -3.42 8.93
N VAL A 123 -3.91 -2.24 9.52
CA VAL A 123 -4.67 -1.15 8.89
C VAL A 123 -3.98 -0.66 7.62
N TYR A 124 -2.67 -0.44 7.65
CA TYR A 124 -1.92 0.01 6.48
C TYR A 124 -2.01 -1.00 5.32
N LEU A 125 -1.87 -2.29 5.64
CA LEU A 125 -1.97 -3.36 4.67
C LEU A 125 -3.39 -3.49 4.11
N GLU A 126 -4.42 -3.37 4.95
CA GLU A 126 -5.83 -3.40 4.52
C GLU A 126 -6.14 -2.23 3.58
N VAL A 127 -5.73 -1.01 3.91
CA VAL A 127 -5.93 0.18 3.07
C VAL A 127 -5.29 0.00 1.69
N LEU A 128 -4.06 -0.52 1.63
CA LEU A 128 -3.37 -0.80 0.36
C LEU A 128 -4.12 -1.83 -0.49
N ILE A 129 -4.58 -2.92 0.13
CA ILE A 129 -5.36 -3.97 -0.54
C ILE A 129 -6.68 -3.39 -1.07
N ASP A 130 -7.38 -2.57 -0.27
CA ASP A 130 -8.68 -2.02 -0.64
C ASP A 130 -8.60 -1.02 -1.78
N ILE A 131 -7.58 -0.16 -1.78
CA ILE A 131 -7.32 0.75 -2.91
C ILE A 131 -7.01 -0.05 -4.17
N ASN A 132 -6.18 -1.08 -4.06
CA ASN A 132 -5.83 -1.94 -5.18
C ASN A 132 -7.04 -2.68 -5.75
N ASP A 133 -7.89 -3.25 -4.90
CA ASP A 133 -9.12 -3.94 -5.31
C ASP A 133 -10.09 -2.99 -6.02
N CYS A 134 -10.21 -1.74 -5.53
CA CYS A 134 -11.01 -0.70 -6.18
C CYS A 134 -10.51 -0.43 -7.61
N LEU A 135 -9.18 -0.31 -7.80
CA LEU A 135 -8.58 -0.10 -9.12
C LEU A 135 -8.81 -1.30 -10.06
N PHE A 136 -8.81 -2.52 -9.54
CA PHE A 136 -9.11 -3.73 -10.32
C PHE A 136 -10.58 -3.87 -10.71
N GLN A 137 -11.50 -3.26 -9.96
CA GLN A 137 -12.94 -3.29 -10.22
C GLN A 137 -13.43 -2.22 -11.22
N VAL A 138 -12.53 -1.32 -11.66
CA VAL A 138 -12.88 -0.31 -12.66
C VAL A 138 -13.38 -0.97 -13.95
N LYS A 139 -14.58 -0.54 -14.40
CA LYS A 139 -15.24 -1.03 -15.63
C LYS A 139 -14.33 -0.83 -16.84
N ASP A 140 -14.35 -1.79 -17.77
CA ASP A 140 -13.45 -1.78 -18.93
C ASP A 140 -13.66 -0.58 -19.85
N ASP A 141 -14.88 -0.02 -19.89
CA ASP A 141 -15.25 1.15 -20.68
C ASP A 141 -14.79 2.48 -20.06
N PHE A 142 -14.15 2.46 -18.88
CA PHE A 142 -13.69 3.67 -18.21
C PHE A 142 -12.60 4.39 -19.02
N LYS A 143 -12.91 5.62 -19.44
CA LYS A 143 -11.99 6.56 -20.07
C LYS A 143 -12.30 7.96 -19.60
N VAL A 144 -11.29 8.69 -19.14
CA VAL A 144 -11.46 10.11 -18.81
C VAL A 144 -11.29 10.94 -20.08
N PRO A 145 -12.31 11.73 -20.51
CA PRO A 145 -12.29 12.44 -21.80
C PRO A 145 -11.07 13.35 -21.99
N LYS A 146 -10.60 13.98 -20.91
CA LYS A 146 -9.45 14.90 -20.91
C LYS A 146 -8.09 14.19 -20.82
N PHE A 147 -8.05 12.98 -20.27
CA PHE A 147 -6.81 12.23 -20.03
C PHE A 147 -6.83 10.92 -20.82
N LYS A 148 -6.44 10.98 -22.10
CA LYS A 148 -6.46 9.82 -23.02
C LYS A 148 -5.64 8.61 -22.53
N PHE A 149 -4.67 8.82 -21.63
CA PHE A 149 -3.87 7.74 -21.05
C PHE A 149 -4.53 7.06 -19.84
N LEU A 150 -5.48 7.72 -19.18
CA LEU A 150 -6.16 7.21 -18.00
C LEU A 150 -7.34 6.32 -18.41
N THR A 151 -7.01 5.05 -18.66
CA THR A 151 -7.94 3.99 -19.08
C THR A 151 -8.04 2.91 -18.01
N SER A 152 -9.10 2.10 -18.05
CA SER A 152 -9.25 0.92 -17.19
C SER A 152 -8.01 0.01 -17.21
N THR A 153 -7.44 -0.23 -18.39
CA THR A 153 -6.22 -1.03 -18.56
C THR A 153 -5.02 -0.39 -17.87
N PHE A 154 -4.84 0.94 -18.02
CA PHE A 154 -3.76 1.64 -17.33
C PHE A 154 -3.87 1.55 -15.80
N LEU A 155 -5.08 1.70 -15.25
CA LEU A 155 -5.33 1.60 -13.81
C LEU A 155 -5.06 0.20 -13.28
N LYS A 156 -5.47 -0.84 -14.01
CA LYS A 156 -5.23 -2.25 -13.64
C LYS A 156 -3.74 -2.60 -13.72
N ASP A 157 -3.07 -2.18 -14.79
CA ASP A 157 -1.65 -2.47 -15.04
C ASP A 157 -0.70 -1.74 -14.05
N ASN A 158 -1.12 -0.59 -13.51
CA ASN A 158 -0.33 0.21 -12.56
C ASN A 158 -0.98 0.26 -11.17
N SER A 159 -1.87 -0.67 -10.86
CA SER A 159 -2.67 -0.70 -9.64
C SER A 159 -1.82 -0.66 -8.36
N ILE A 160 -0.73 -1.44 -8.32
CA ILE A 160 0.24 -1.43 -7.21
C ILE A 160 0.84 -0.04 -7.01
N SER A 161 1.43 0.54 -8.07
CA SER A 161 2.09 1.85 -8.00
C SER A 161 1.12 2.97 -7.63
N ILE A 162 -0.10 2.93 -8.18
CA ILE A 162 -1.15 3.90 -7.87
C ILE A 162 -1.60 3.75 -6.41
N SER A 163 -1.72 2.53 -5.88
CA SER A 163 -2.10 2.28 -4.49
C SER A 163 -1.06 2.85 -3.51
N ILE A 164 0.23 2.65 -3.79
CA ILE A 164 1.33 3.24 -3.00
C ILE A 164 1.27 4.77 -3.06
N LEU A 165 0.96 5.33 -4.24
CA LEU A 165 0.84 6.77 -4.41
C LEU A 165 -0.36 7.34 -3.63
N PHE A 166 -1.50 6.66 -3.61
CA PHE A 166 -2.63 7.04 -2.75
C PHE A 166 -2.26 6.97 -1.27
N LEU A 167 -1.53 5.93 -0.85
CA LEU A 167 -1.05 5.83 0.53
C LEU A 167 -0.12 6.99 0.90
N SER A 168 0.78 7.39 0.00
CA SER A 168 1.63 8.57 0.16
C SER A 168 0.82 9.85 0.35
N ILE A 169 -0.24 10.05 -0.44
CA ILE A 169 -1.15 11.20 -0.29
C ILE A 169 -1.85 11.15 1.07
N ILE A 170 -2.39 10.00 1.48
CA ILE A 170 -3.05 9.83 2.79
C ILE A 170 -2.07 10.15 3.92
N ASN A 171 -0.85 9.61 3.88
CA ASN A 171 0.20 9.91 4.86
C ASN A 171 0.53 11.41 4.87
N GLY A 172 0.65 12.04 3.70
CA GLY A 172 0.88 13.48 3.57
C GLY A 172 -0.24 14.29 4.25
N VAL A 173 -1.50 13.94 4.01
CA VAL A 173 -2.66 14.58 4.65
C VAL A 173 -2.63 14.38 6.16
N LEU A 174 -2.40 13.16 6.64
CA LEU A 174 -2.31 12.85 8.07
C LEU A 174 -1.17 13.62 8.76
N SER A 175 -0.06 13.88 8.06
CA SER A 175 1.08 14.60 8.63
C SER A 175 0.76 16.03 9.07
N PHE A 176 -0.21 16.67 8.42
CA PHE A 176 -0.70 18.00 8.81
C PHE A 176 -1.51 17.93 10.11
N PHE A 177 -2.35 16.90 10.26
CA PHE A 177 -3.16 16.72 11.47
C PHE A 177 -2.35 16.33 12.71
N ILE A 178 -1.18 15.69 12.54
CA ILE A 178 -0.33 15.27 13.67
C ILE A 178 0.09 16.48 14.53
N ILE A 179 0.42 17.60 13.90
CA ILE A 179 0.86 18.81 14.62
C ILE A 179 -0.30 19.37 15.44
N ASP A 180 -1.47 19.54 14.83
CA ASP A 180 -2.68 20.04 15.50
C ASP A 180 -3.09 19.15 16.68
N VAL A 181 -3.00 17.83 16.52
CA VAL A 181 -3.30 16.86 17.59
C VAL A 181 -2.29 16.96 18.73
N LEU A 182 -0.99 17.05 18.42
CA LEU A 182 0.06 17.17 19.43
C LEU A 182 -0.06 18.47 20.23
N ASP A 183 -0.39 19.58 19.57
CA ASP A 183 -0.59 20.86 20.24
C ASP A 183 -1.84 20.85 21.12
N THR A 184 -2.90 20.18 20.68
CA THR A 184 -4.12 19.99 21.48
C THR A 184 -3.83 19.17 22.74
N ILE A 185 -3.05 18.08 22.63
CA ILE A 185 -2.72 17.21 23.77
C ILE A 185 -1.80 17.91 24.77
N LYS A 186 -0.85 18.74 24.31
CA LYS A 186 0.03 19.53 25.20
C LYS A 186 -0.70 20.64 25.95
N ALA A 187 -1.86 21.07 25.46
CA ALA A 187 -2.68 22.11 26.09
C ALA A 187 -3.54 21.58 27.26
N PHE A 188 -3.59 20.26 27.45
CA PHE A 188 -4.19 19.57 28.61
C PHE A 188 -3.11 19.09 29.58
#